data_AF-A0A7W3SQ51-F1
#
_entry.id   AF-A0A7W3SQ51-F1
#
_cell.length_a   1.000
_cell.length_b   1.000
_cell.length_c   1.000
_cell.angle_alpha   90.00
_cell.angle_beta   90.00
_cell.angle_gamma   90.00
#
_symmetry.space_group_name_H-M   'P 1'
#
loop_
_entity.id
_entity.type
_entity.pdbx_description
1 polymer ?
#
loop_
_entity_poly.entity_id
_entity_poly.type
_entity_poly.pdbx_seq_one_letter_code
_entity_poly.pdbx_strand_id
1 'polypeptide(L)'
;MRRIILLLAVLFILSGCNSNMKIEGYVIQKDEGKILLFEGITKNQLKESLESDDPLELSYPAYSIRVGYSTYQEIEIGQKVVVEIKGGIDDAYPAQANAKNVRIIFE
;
A
#
# COMPACT_ATOMS: atom_id res chain seq x y z
N MET A 1 8.90 25.88 -39.52
CA MET A 1 9.16 26.12 -38.08
C MET A 1 7.98 25.78 -37.17
N ARG A 2 6.73 26.22 -37.46
CA ARG A 2 5.54 25.89 -36.63
C ARG A 2 5.27 24.38 -36.43
N ARG A 3 5.58 23.53 -37.42
CA ARG A 3 5.38 22.07 -37.34
C ARG A 3 6.42 21.34 -36.46
N ILE A 4 7.61 21.91 -36.29
CA ILE A 4 8.68 21.32 -35.45
C ILE A 4 8.39 21.59 -33.97
N ILE A 5 7.81 22.75 -33.64
CA ILE A 5 7.39 23.11 -32.29
C ILE A 5 6.30 22.16 -31.77
N LEU A 6 5.35 21.77 -32.64
CA LEU A 6 4.31 20.79 -32.32
C LEU A 6 4.88 19.39 -32.02
N LEU A 7 5.92 18.96 -32.73
CA LEU A 7 6.59 17.67 -32.47
C LEU A 7 7.38 17.66 -31.15
N LEU A 8 7.98 18.79 -30.78
CA LEU A 8 8.72 18.93 -29.53
C LEU A 8 7.82 18.92 -28.28
N ALA A 9 6.59 19.43 -28.40
CA ALA A 9 5.60 19.44 -27.32
C ALA A 9 5.07 18.03 -26.99
N VAL A 10 4.99 17.13 -27.97
CA VAL A 10 4.52 15.74 -27.79
C VAL A 10 5.55 14.88 -27.04
N LEU A 11 6.84 15.20 -27.17
CA LEU A 11 7.93 14.45 -26.50
C LEU A 11 7.96 14.65 -24.97
N PHE A 12 7.41 15.74 -24.44
CA PHE A 12 7.37 16.00 -23.00
C PHE A 12 6.26 15.23 -22.25
N ILE A 13 5.27 14.68 -22.95
CA ILE A 13 4.10 14.01 -22.34
C ILE A 13 4.41 12.53 -22.00
N LEU A 14 5.52 11.99 -22.49
CA LEU A 14 5.91 10.58 -22.32
C LEU A 14 6.85 10.33 -21.13
N SER A 15 7.21 11.36 -20.38
CA SER A 15 8.00 11.24 -19.15
C SER A 15 7.11 10.73 -18.01
N GLY A 16 6.61 9.50 -18.13
CA GLY A 16 5.91 8.82 -17.04
C GLY A 16 6.89 8.57 -15.88
N CYS A 17 6.65 9.22 -14.75
CA CYS A 17 7.44 9.03 -13.54
C CYS A 17 7.27 7.58 -13.04
N ASN A 18 8.32 6.77 -13.16
CA ASN A 18 8.35 5.38 -12.70
C ASN A 18 8.91 5.31 -11.27
N SER A 19 8.22 5.90 -10.30
CA SER A 19 8.53 5.71 -8.89
C SER A 19 7.82 4.45 -8.39
N ASN A 20 8.59 3.39 -8.09
CA ASN A 20 8.05 2.23 -7.39
C ASN A 20 7.76 2.63 -5.94
N MET A 21 6.52 3.02 -5.67
CA MET A 21 6.04 3.38 -4.34
C MET A 21 6.01 2.13 -3.45
N LYS A 22 6.53 2.26 -2.23
CA LYS A 22 6.58 1.18 -1.24
C LYS A 22 5.97 1.67 0.07
N ILE A 23 5.22 0.78 0.71
CA ILE A 23 4.63 1.00 2.03
C ILE A 23 5.14 -0.09 2.95
N GLU A 24 5.61 0.28 4.14
CA GLU A 24 6.04 -0.65 5.18
C GLU A 24 5.13 -0.53 6.39
N GLY A 25 4.63 -1.66 6.91
CA GLY A 25 3.78 -1.62 8.09
C GLY A 25 3.33 -2.99 8.55
N TYR A 26 2.47 -3.00 9.56
CA TYR A 26 1.94 -4.21 10.16
C TYR A 26 0.56 -4.53 9.64
N VAL A 27 0.31 -5.81 9.40
CA VAL A 27 -1.00 -6.33 8.98
C VAL A 27 -1.91 -6.40 10.20
N ILE A 28 -3.00 -5.65 10.19
CA ILE A 28 -3.94 -5.55 11.32
C ILE A 28 -5.16 -6.44 11.08
N GLN A 29 -5.65 -6.50 9.85
CA GLN A 29 -6.81 -7.30 9.47
C GLN A 29 -6.66 -7.86 8.06
N LYS A 30 -7.41 -8.93 7.78
CA LYS A 30 -7.50 -9.56 6.46
C LYS A 30 -8.98 -9.73 6.11
N ASP A 31 -9.36 -9.31 4.91
CA ASP A 31 -10.74 -9.42 4.43
C ASP A 31 -10.78 -9.54 2.90
N GLU A 32 -11.47 -10.55 2.39
CA GLU A 32 -11.73 -10.79 0.95
C GLU A 32 -10.54 -10.51 -0.01
N GLY A 33 -9.34 -11.00 0.31
CA GLY A 33 -8.14 -10.81 -0.52
C GLY A 33 -7.48 -9.43 -0.37
N LYS A 34 -7.91 -8.64 0.61
CA LYS A 34 -7.30 -7.39 1.04
C LYS A 34 -6.68 -7.54 2.42
N ILE A 35 -5.60 -6.80 2.65
CA ILE A 35 -4.99 -6.63 3.96
C ILE A 35 -5.15 -5.17 4.41
N LEU A 36 -5.49 -4.97 5.68
CA LEU A 36 -5.40 -3.67 6.32
C LEU A 36 -4.02 -3.54 6.95
N LEU A 37 -3.30 -2.48 6.60
CA LEU A 37 -1.93 -2.23 7.03
C LEU A 37 -1.80 -0.89 7.72
N PHE A 38 -1.18 -0.86 8.90
CA PHE A 38 -0.81 0.36 9.61
C PHE A 38 0.68 0.65 9.45
N GLU A 39 1.00 1.82 8.92
CA GLU A 39 2.37 2.28 8.68
C GLU A 39 2.90 3.04 9.90
N GLY A 40 4.19 2.84 10.21
CA GLY A 40 4.90 3.62 11.22
C GLY A 40 4.53 3.36 12.68
N ILE A 41 3.73 2.32 12.97
CA ILE A 41 3.35 1.98 14.36
C ILE A 41 4.42 1.14 15.08
N THR A 42 4.48 1.29 16.41
CA THR A 42 5.34 0.50 17.30
C THR A 42 4.73 -0.87 17.64
N LYS A 43 5.50 -1.79 18.24
CA LYS A 43 4.98 -3.09 18.71
C LYS A 43 3.88 -2.97 19.77
N ASN A 44 3.93 -1.94 20.62
CA ASN A 44 2.87 -1.70 21.61
C ASN A 44 1.58 -1.22 20.95
N GLN A 45 1.68 -0.31 19.97
CA GLN A 45 0.55 0.16 19.18
C GLN A 45 -0.02 -0.93 18.28
N LEU A 46 0.82 -1.85 17.79
CA LEU A 46 0.35 -3.05 17.11
C LEU A 46 -0.52 -3.89 18.05
N LYS A 47 -0.05 -4.16 19.26
CA LYS A 47 -0.83 -4.92 20.24
C LYS A 47 -2.18 -4.26 20.53
N GLU A 48 -2.19 -2.95 20.77
CA GLU A 48 -3.42 -2.17 20.92
C GLU A 48 -4.35 -2.29 19.69
N SER A 49 -3.79 -2.19 18.48
CA SER A 49 -4.55 -2.31 17.23
C SER A 49 -5.16 -3.70 17.03
N LEU A 50 -4.48 -4.76 17.49
CA LEU A 50 -4.98 -6.13 17.42
C LEU A 50 -6.03 -6.45 18.48
N GLU A 51 -6.06 -5.70 19.57
CA GLU A 51 -7.03 -5.83 20.66
C GLU A 51 -8.28 -4.93 20.46
N SER A 52 -8.24 -3.98 19.50
CA SER A 52 -9.36 -3.09 19.18
C SER A 52 -10.44 -3.79 18.36
N ASP A 53 -11.71 -3.55 18.73
CA ASP A 53 -12.88 -3.98 17.95
C ASP A 53 -12.97 -3.22 16.60
N ASP A 54 -12.57 -1.94 16.59
CA ASP A 54 -12.44 -1.11 15.40
C ASP A 54 -11.06 -0.43 15.37
N PRO A 55 -10.06 -1.04 14.71
CA PRO A 55 -8.71 -0.48 14.66
C PRO A 55 -8.62 0.86 13.91
N LEU A 56 -9.58 1.18 13.04
CA LEU A 56 -9.54 2.44 12.27
C LEU A 56 -9.81 3.67 13.14
N GLU A 57 -10.47 3.51 14.29
CA GLU A 57 -10.66 4.62 15.25
C GLU A 57 -9.34 5.13 15.84
N LEU A 58 -8.29 4.30 15.85
CA LEU A 58 -6.95 4.66 16.36
C LEU A 58 -6.23 5.70 15.49
N SER A 59 -6.78 6.05 14.32
CA SER A 59 -6.31 7.15 13.47
C SER A 59 -4.84 7.03 13.01
N TYR A 60 -4.31 5.80 12.95
CA TYR A 60 -2.99 5.54 12.39
C TYR A 60 -3.01 5.65 10.84
N PRO A 61 -1.86 5.92 10.19
CA PRO A 61 -1.75 5.85 8.74
C PRO A 61 -2.12 4.45 8.25
N ALA A 62 -3.26 4.35 7.56
CA ALA A 62 -3.92 3.09 7.26
C ALA A 62 -4.12 2.88 5.76
N TYR A 63 -3.83 1.66 5.31
CA TYR A 63 -3.95 1.27 3.91
C TYR A 63 -4.71 -0.04 3.75
N SER A 64 -5.71 -0.06 2.88
CA SER A 64 -6.39 -1.28 2.42
C SER A 64 -5.78 -1.73 1.10
N ILE A 65 -4.97 -2.78 1.16
CA ILE A 65 -4.20 -3.26 0.02
C ILE A 65 -4.78 -4.55 -0.51
N ARG A 66 -5.21 -4.56 -1.78
CA ARG A 66 -5.56 -5.81 -2.47
C ARG A 66 -4.29 -6.57 -2.85
N VAL A 67 -4.22 -7.84 -2.48
CA VAL A 67 -3.07 -8.72 -2.73
C VAL A 67 -3.48 -9.91 -3.59
N GLY A 68 -2.50 -10.58 -4.21
CA GLY A 68 -2.74 -11.82 -4.96
C GLY A 68 -3.17 -12.95 -4.03
N TYR A 69 -3.92 -13.93 -4.56
CA TYR A 69 -4.48 -15.04 -3.76
C TYR A 69 -3.42 -15.80 -2.96
N SER A 70 -2.32 -16.24 -3.59
CA SER A 70 -1.26 -16.99 -2.89
C SER A 70 -0.63 -16.17 -1.76
N THR A 71 -0.28 -14.92 -2.05
CA THR A 71 0.26 -13.97 -1.05
C THR A 71 -0.73 -13.71 0.09
N TYR A 72 -2.03 -13.60 -0.20
CA TYR A 72 -3.06 -13.46 0.81
C TYR A 72 -3.12 -14.66 1.77
N GLN A 73 -2.91 -15.87 1.26
CA GLN A 73 -2.89 -17.09 2.09
C GLN A 73 -1.63 -17.15 2.98
N GLU A 74 -0.50 -16.67 2.49
CA GLU A 74 0.79 -16.71 3.20
C GLU A 74 0.93 -15.64 4.31
N ILE A 75 0.32 -14.47 4.14
CA ILE A 75 0.41 -13.37 5.11
C ILE A 75 -0.48 -13.65 6.32
N GLU A 76 0.05 -13.43 7.51
CA GLU A 76 -0.69 -13.53 8.77
C GLU A 76 -0.92 -12.16 9.41
N ILE A 77 -1.97 -12.05 10.23
CA ILE A 77 -2.23 -10.86 11.05
C ILE A 77 -1.10 -10.70 12.06
N GLY A 78 -0.67 -9.47 12.29
CA GLY A 78 0.45 -9.11 13.17
C GLY A 78 1.82 -9.11 12.48
N GLN A 79 1.93 -9.65 11.27
CA GLN A 79 3.20 -9.65 10.53
C GLN A 79 3.55 -8.26 9.99
N LYS A 80 4.84 -7.97 9.97
CA LYS A 80 5.38 -6.79 9.29
C LYS A 80 5.64 -7.12 7.83
N VAL A 81 5.21 -6.24 6.93
CA VAL A 81 5.37 -6.43 5.48
C VAL A 81 5.83 -5.15 4.79
N VAL A 82 6.51 -5.32 3.65
CA VAL A 82 6.77 -4.25 2.69
C VAL A 82 5.98 -4.55 1.42
N VAL A 83 5.09 -3.63 1.06
CA VAL A 83 4.23 -3.70 -0.12
C VAL A 83 4.78 -2.78 -1.20
N GLU A 84 5.04 -3.32 -2.39
CA GLU A 84 5.26 -2.51 -3.59
C GLU A 84 3.91 -2.25 -4.27
N ILE A 85 3.58 -0.99 -4.52
CA ILE A 85 2.28 -0.59 -5.06
C ILE A 85 2.25 -0.69 -6.58
N LYS A 86 1.16 -1.25 -7.10
CA LYS A 86 0.84 -1.32 -8.52
C LYS A 86 -0.08 -0.16 -8.89
N GLY A 87 0.48 0.87 -9.53
CA GLY A 87 -0.28 2.05 -9.95
C GLY A 87 -0.30 3.13 -8.87
N GLY A 88 -1.45 3.75 -8.67
CA GLY A 88 -1.66 4.79 -7.66
C GLY A 88 -2.21 4.27 -6.34
N ILE A 89 -2.36 5.20 -5.41
CA ILE A 89 -3.12 5.03 -4.18
C ILE A 89 -4.36 5.93 -4.31
N ASP A 90 -5.53 5.36 -4.07
CA ASP A 90 -6.79 6.09 -4.10
C ASP A 90 -6.96 6.90 -2.81
N ASP A 91 -7.36 8.16 -2.96
CA ASP A 91 -7.63 9.08 -1.86
C ASP A 91 -8.97 8.74 -1.21
N ALA A 92 -8.91 7.82 -0.25
CA ALA A 92 -10.03 7.31 0.55
C ALA A 92 -9.53 7.02 1.98
N TYR A 93 -10.45 6.74 2.90
CA TYR A 93 -10.09 6.31 4.25
C TYR A 93 -10.66 4.93 4.58
N PRO A 94 -9.80 3.91 4.85
CA PRO A 94 -8.34 3.92 4.67
C PRO A 94 -7.95 4.08 3.19
N ALA A 95 -6.72 4.52 2.94
CA ALA A 95 -6.21 4.70 1.58
C ALA A 95 -6.16 3.34 0.86
N GLN A 96 -6.57 3.28 -0.41
CA GLN A 96 -6.74 2.00 -1.10
C GLN A 96 -5.72 1.83 -2.23
N ALA A 97 -5.17 0.63 -2.38
CA ALA A 97 -4.25 0.33 -3.47
C ALA A 97 -4.18 -1.15 -3.81
N ASN A 98 -3.49 -1.46 -4.92
CA ASN A 98 -3.20 -2.83 -5.34
C ASN A 98 -1.71 -3.13 -5.12
N ALA A 99 -1.39 -4.30 -4.60
CA ALA A 99 -0.01 -4.75 -4.49
C ALA A 99 0.50 -5.27 -5.84
N LYS A 100 1.71 -4.84 -6.21
CA LYS A 100 2.54 -5.48 -7.23
C LYS A 100 3.29 -6.67 -6.64
N ASN A 101 3.82 -6.50 -5.43
CA ASN A 101 4.57 -7.50 -4.68
C ASN A 101 4.43 -7.23 -3.18
N VAL A 102 4.49 -8.25 -2.34
CA VAL A 102 4.53 -8.14 -0.88
C VAL A 102 5.65 -9.02 -0.34
N ARG A 103 6.48 -8.45 0.54
CA ARG A 103 7.55 -9.18 1.23
C ARG A 103 7.29 -9.17 2.73
N ILE A 104 7.23 -10.35 3.33
CA ILE A 104 7.14 -10.51 4.78
C ILE A 104 8.52 -10.23 5.38
N ILE A 105 8.56 -9.44 6.45
CA ILE A 105 9.78 -9.16 7.21
C ILE A 105 9.76 -10.01 8.48
N PHE A 106 10.77 -10.87 8.61
CA PHE A 106 11.00 -11.66 9.82
C PHE A 106 11.82 -10.81 10.80
N GLU A 107 11.23 -10.42 11.93
CA GLU A 107 11.89 -9.74 13.05
C GLU A 107 12.17 -10.70 14.22
#